data_AF-A0A6A3P9K1-F1
#
_entry.id   AF-A0A6A3P9K1-F1
#
_cell.length_a   1.000
_cell.length_b   1.000
_cell.length_c   1.000
_cell.angle_alpha   90.00
_cell.angle_beta   90.00
_cell.angle_gamma   90.00
#
_symmetry.space_group_name_H-M   'P 1'
#
loop_
_entity.id
_entity.type
_entity.pdbx_description
1 polymer ?
#
loop_
_entity_poly.entity_id
_entity_poly.type
_entity_poly.pdbx_seq_one_letter_code
_entity_poly.pdbx_strand_id
1 'polypeptide(L)'
;MGVGIVAREHIPKDTLVFQAGQDVWYPFSAEHALETAQQKAPGFLNQLNQLLASSRALREGSAFVPSALVLGVHMLVNFPHAEDPETTLMAMASMDTPPLDELYVNALPRYVDLPLYWNDKQFEELQGCEEARRAMQHGARFYSQVYKHLFGTNNQFVNQEAFFWAISTLMSRATSGQNQPFALIPFFDWFNHADNGYAMLRFCSALIIISDKSPSFVE
;
A
#
# COMPACT_ATOMS: atom_id res chain seq x y z
N MET A 1 -4.40 15.27 -6.29
CA MET A 1 -4.41 14.83 -4.87
C MET A 1 -5.85 14.83 -4.39
N GLY A 2 -6.28 13.71 -3.79
CA GLY A 2 -7.66 13.49 -3.32
C GLY A 2 -7.83 13.88 -1.85
N VAL A 3 -8.35 12.97 -1.03
CA VAL A 3 -8.49 13.16 0.43
C VAL A 3 -7.13 13.41 1.07
N GLY A 4 -7.08 14.29 2.08
CA GLY A 4 -5.87 14.55 2.85
C GLY A 4 -6.14 15.24 4.19
N ILE A 5 -5.11 15.27 5.04
CA ILE A 5 -5.16 15.91 6.35
C ILE A 5 -4.84 17.40 6.22
N VAL A 6 -5.63 18.25 6.88
CA VAL A 6 -5.44 19.71 6.95
C VAL A 6 -5.44 20.15 8.40
N ALA A 7 -4.48 20.99 8.79
CA ALA A 7 -4.45 21.58 10.11
C ALA A 7 -5.61 22.57 10.27
N ARG A 8 -6.37 22.45 11.37
CA ARG A 8 -7.45 23.41 11.70
C ARG A 8 -6.92 24.70 12.33
N GLU A 9 -5.71 24.65 12.85
CA GLU A 9 -5.01 25.74 13.52
C GLU A 9 -3.50 25.63 13.29
N HIS A 10 -2.75 26.64 13.70
CA HIS A 10 -1.29 26.64 13.56
C HIS A 10 -0.66 25.54 14.41
N ILE A 11 0.17 24.69 13.79
CA ILE A 11 0.94 23.66 14.47
C ILE A 11 2.40 24.12 14.57
N PRO A 12 2.95 24.31 15.78
CA PRO A 12 4.35 24.66 15.95
C PRO A 12 5.29 23.61 15.37
N LYS A 13 6.50 24.03 15.00
CA LYS A 13 7.58 23.13 14.59
C LYS A 13 7.88 22.09 15.68
N ASP A 14 8.31 20.90 15.27
CA ASP A 14 8.71 19.77 16.12
C ASP A 14 7.57 19.25 17.01
N THR A 15 6.32 19.60 16.67
CA THR A 15 5.14 19.06 17.34
C THR A 15 4.88 17.64 16.85
N LEU A 16 4.64 16.75 17.81
CA LEU A 16 4.07 15.43 17.55
C LEU A 16 2.61 15.59 17.13
N VAL A 17 2.31 15.27 15.87
CA VAL A 17 0.94 15.41 15.32
C VAL A 17 0.18 14.10 15.24
N PHE A 18 0.89 12.97 15.27
CA PHE A 18 0.29 11.65 15.20
C PHE A 18 1.24 10.59 15.75
N GLN A 19 0.68 9.65 16.50
CA GLN A 19 1.35 8.45 16.95
C GLN A 19 0.41 7.27 16.79
N ALA A 20 0.86 6.21 16.12
CA ALA A 20 0.17 4.92 16.08
C ALA A 20 0.89 3.90 16.95
N GLY A 21 0.13 3.24 17.82
CA GLY A 21 0.56 2.05 18.54
C GLY A 21 0.76 0.87 17.59
N GLN A 22 1.56 -0.12 18.02
CA GLN A 22 1.82 -1.32 17.23
C GLN A 22 0.55 -2.12 16.95
N ASP A 23 -0.36 -2.16 17.91
CA ASP A 23 -1.69 -2.75 17.79
C ASP A 23 -2.51 -2.18 16.62
N VAL A 24 -2.29 -0.92 16.23
CA VAL A 24 -3.01 -0.26 15.14
C VAL A 24 -2.42 -0.58 13.76
N TRP A 25 -1.09 -0.59 13.61
CA TRP A 25 -0.46 -0.75 12.28
C TRP A 25 0.04 -2.17 12.00
N TYR A 26 0.33 -2.97 13.04
CA TYR A 26 0.89 -4.32 12.86
C TYR A 26 -0.03 -5.25 12.08
N PRO A 27 -1.37 -5.25 12.29
CA PRO A 27 -2.28 -6.05 11.46
C PRO A 27 -2.15 -5.76 9.95
N PHE A 28 -1.73 -4.55 9.59
CA PHE A 28 -1.53 -4.11 8.22
C PHE A 28 -0.06 -4.11 7.78
N SER A 29 0.77 -4.95 8.42
CA SER A 29 2.18 -5.14 8.07
C SER A 29 2.42 -6.43 7.30
N ALA A 30 3.43 -6.43 6.44
CA ALA A 30 3.87 -7.63 5.74
C ALA A 30 4.36 -8.73 6.69
N GLU A 31 4.88 -8.36 7.86
CA GLU A 31 5.31 -9.29 8.91
C GLU A 31 4.11 -10.07 9.47
N HIS A 32 3.08 -9.36 9.95
CA HIS A 32 1.85 -9.99 10.42
C HIS A 32 1.15 -10.81 9.33
N ALA A 33 1.13 -10.28 8.10
CA ALA A 33 0.56 -10.97 6.96
C ALA A 33 1.30 -12.30 6.68
N LEU A 34 2.62 -12.32 6.80
CA LEU A 34 3.45 -13.52 6.65
C LEU A 34 3.17 -14.53 7.77
N GLU A 35 3.15 -14.10 9.04
CA GLU A 35 2.83 -14.96 10.19
C GLU A 35 1.44 -15.60 10.03
N THR A 36 0.45 -14.80 9.65
CA THR A 36 -0.92 -15.27 9.39
C THR A 36 -0.95 -16.28 8.24
N ALA A 37 -0.23 -16.02 7.15
CA ALA A 37 -0.17 -16.91 6.00
C ALA A 37 0.55 -18.23 6.32
N GLN A 38 1.60 -18.21 7.16
CA GLN A 38 2.28 -19.43 7.61
C GLN A 38 1.33 -20.37 8.37
N GLN A 39 0.44 -19.80 9.18
CA GLN A 39 -0.52 -20.55 9.98
C GLN A 39 -1.73 -21.01 9.16
N LYS A 40 -2.31 -20.11 8.34
CA LYS A 40 -3.62 -20.33 7.71
C LYS A 40 -3.54 -20.71 6.23
N ALA A 41 -2.46 -20.34 5.53
CA ALA A 41 -2.34 -20.51 4.08
C ALA A 41 -0.92 -20.92 3.63
N PRO A 42 -0.31 -21.98 4.18
CA PRO A 42 1.06 -22.38 3.81
C PRO A 42 1.19 -22.76 2.32
N GLY A 43 0.10 -23.22 1.68
CA GLY A 43 0.07 -23.48 0.24
C GLY A 43 0.29 -22.23 -0.61
N PHE A 44 -0.25 -21.08 -0.19
CA PHE A 44 -0.01 -19.79 -0.85
C PHE A 44 1.46 -19.39 -0.77
N LEU A 45 2.08 -19.53 0.41
CA LEU A 45 3.49 -19.24 0.59
C LEU A 45 4.39 -20.15 -0.26
N ASN A 46 4.02 -21.41 -0.43
CA ASN A 46 4.72 -22.32 -1.34
C ASN A 46 4.66 -21.84 -2.80
N GLN A 47 3.49 -21.39 -3.26
CA GLN A 47 3.33 -20.84 -4.62
C GLN A 47 4.14 -19.55 -4.80
N LEU A 48 4.12 -18.66 -3.82
CA LEU A 48 4.91 -17.44 -3.82
C LEU A 48 6.42 -17.75 -3.83
N ASN A 49 6.88 -18.69 -3.02
CA ASN A 49 8.29 -19.10 -3.00
C ASN A 49 8.71 -19.72 -4.34
N GLN A 50 7.84 -20.51 -4.99
CA GLN A 50 8.10 -21.03 -6.33
C GLN A 50 8.20 -19.93 -7.39
N LEU A 51 7.34 -18.91 -7.32
CA LEU A 51 7.40 -17.74 -8.19
C LEU A 51 8.70 -16.94 -8.00
N LEU A 52 9.12 -16.70 -6.76
CA LEU A 52 10.37 -16.01 -6.46
C LEU A 52 11.60 -16.86 -6.83
N ALA A 53 11.48 -18.18 -6.76
CA ALA A 53 12.51 -19.11 -7.19
C ALA A 53 12.66 -19.15 -8.72
N SER A 54 11.57 -18.95 -9.48
CA SER A 54 11.58 -19.03 -10.95
C SER A 54 12.17 -17.79 -11.62
N SER A 55 12.28 -16.65 -10.92
CA SER A 55 12.84 -15.43 -11.47
C SER A 55 13.86 -14.78 -10.54
N ARG A 56 15.13 -14.74 -10.99
CA ARG A 56 16.20 -14.01 -10.31
C ARG A 56 15.89 -12.52 -10.22
N ALA A 57 15.27 -11.94 -11.25
CA ALA A 57 14.90 -10.53 -11.27
C ALA A 57 13.86 -10.17 -10.20
N LEU A 58 12.96 -11.10 -9.85
CA LEU A 58 11.99 -10.88 -8.75
C LEU A 58 12.62 -11.01 -7.38
N ARG A 59 13.62 -11.89 -7.26
CA ARG A 59 14.33 -12.14 -6.01
C ARG A 59 15.31 -11.02 -5.66
N GLU A 60 16.00 -10.49 -6.68
CA GLU A 60 17.07 -9.51 -6.50
C GLU A 60 16.63 -8.07 -6.85
N GLY A 61 15.59 -7.91 -7.68
CA GLY A 61 15.20 -6.61 -8.24
C GLY A 61 14.32 -5.74 -7.35
N SER A 62 13.69 -6.29 -6.30
CA SER A 62 12.99 -5.49 -5.30
C SER A 62 12.72 -6.28 -4.02
N ALA A 63 13.34 -5.85 -2.92
CA ALA A 63 13.11 -6.43 -1.59
C ALA A 63 11.64 -6.27 -1.11
N PHE A 64 10.88 -5.37 -1.73
CA PHE A 64 9.51 -5.05 -1.33
C PHE A 64 8.45 -5.88 -2.05
N VAL A 65 8.76 -6.47 -3.21
CA VAL A 65 7.76 -7.23 -4.00
C VAL A 65 7.19 -8.41 -3.20
N PRO A 66 7.99 -9.28 -2.54
CA PRO A 66 7.43 -10.35 -1.71
C PRO A 66 6.52 -9.82 -0.60
N SER A 67 6.94 -8.76 0.09
CA SER A 67 6.18 -8.10 1.16
C SER A 67 4.85 -7.52 0.64
N ALA A 68 4.87 -6.86 -0.51
CA ALA A 68 3.68 -6.31 -1.14
C ALA A 68 2.69 -7.39 -1.57
N LEU A 69 3.19 -8.53 -2.09
CA LEU A 69 2.34 -9.64 -2.49
C LEU A 69 1.69 -10.31 -1.28
N VAL A 70 2.44 -10.56 -0.21
CA VAL A 70 1.90 -11.18 1.01
C VAL A 70 0.90 -10.24 1.69
N LEU A 71 1.24 -8.97 1.86
CA LEU A 71 0.35 -7.98 2.48
C LEU A 71 -0.90 -7.73 1.64
N GLY A 72 -0.78 -7.59 0.32
CA GLY A 72 -1.91 -7.34 -0.57
C GLY A 72 -2.93 -8.48 -0.53
N VAL A 73 -2.47 -9.72 -0.53
CA VAL A 73 -3.35 -10.89 -0.39
C VAL A 73 -3.94 -10.97 1.01
N HIS A 74 -3.15 -10.68 2.05
CA HIS A 74 -3.66 -10.62 3.41
C HIS A 74 -4.81 -9.63 3.56
N MET A 75 -4.68 -8.43 2.97
CA MET A 75 -5.75 -7.42 2.96
C MET A 75 -7.04 -7.97 2.35
N LEU A 76 -6.96 -8.57 1.15
CA LEU A 76 -8.14 -9.06 0.44
C LEU A 76 -8.83 -10.23 1.15
N VAL A 77 -8.07 -11.07 1.84
CA VAL A 77 -8.59 -12.28 2.48
C VAL A 77 -9.15 -12.02 3.88
N ASN A 78 -8.54 -11.10 4.64
CA ASN A 78 -8.91 -10.85 6.04
C ASN A 78 -9.76 -9.59 6.21
N PHE A 79 -9.74 -8.67 5.23
CA PHE A 79 -10.51 -7.43 5.26
C PHE A 79 -11.22 -7.23 3.90
N PRO A 80 -12.32 -7.96 3.66
CA PRO A 80 -13.00 -7.93 2.38
C PRO A 80 -13.43 -6.51 1.99
N HIS A 81 -13.14 -6.15 0.75
CA HIS A 81 -13.62 -4.90 0.18
C HIS A 81 -15.15 -4.91 0.07
N ALA A 82 -15.84 -3.99 0.76
CA ALA A 82 -17.28 -3.88 0.61
C ALA A 82 -17.64 -3.46 -0.81
N GLU A 83 -18.68 -4.06 -1.39
CA GLU A 83 -19.23 -3.66 -2.70
C GLU A 83 -19.74 -2.21 -2.67
N ASP A 84 -20.37 -1.81 -1.56
CA ASP A 84 -20.82 -0.46 -1.28
C ASP A 84 -20.09 0.13 -0.04
N PRO A 85 -18.95 0.85 -0.24
CA PRO A 85 -18.24 1.52 0.85
C PRO A 85 -19.09 2.50 1.62
N GLU A 86 -19.91 3.30 0.94
CA GLU A 86 -20.56 4.45 1.56
C GLU A 86 -21.59 3.96 2.58
N THR A 87 -22.42 3.01 2.16
CA THR A 87 -23.38 2.37 3.06
C THR A 87 -22.67 1.66 4.22
N THR A 88 -21.59 0.94 3.94
CA THR A 88 -20.80 0.22 4.95
C THR A 88 -20.19 1.19 5.98
N LEU A 89 -19.58 2.28 5.52
CA LEU A 89 -18.96 3.29 6.37
C LEU A 89 -20.01 4.07 7.19
N MET A 90 -21.18 4.39 6.61
CA MET A 90 -22.28 5.01 7.35
C MET A 90 -22.83 4.08 8.44
N ALA A 91 -22.95 2.78 8.14
CA ALA A 91 -23.36 1.80 9.13
C ALA A 91 -22.34 1.70 10.28
N MET A 92 -21.05 1.62 9.96
CA MET A 92 -19.96 1.60 10.95
C MET A 92 -19.90 2.88 11.78
N ALA A 93 -20.10 4.04 11.17
CA ALA A 93 -20.11 5.34 11.86
C ALA A 93 -21.25 5.48 12.88
N SER A 94 -22.27 4.64 12.78
CA SER A 94 -23.41 4.61 13.70
C SER A 94 -23.23 3.58 14.84
N MET A 95 -22.13 2.81 14.84
CA MET A 95 -21.84 1.82 15.88
C MET A 95 -21.14 2.46 17.08
N ASP A 96 -21.46 2.01 18.29
CA ASP A 96 -20.75 2.45 19.50
C ASP A 96 -19.28 2.01 19.49
N THR A 97 -19.00 0.83 18.92
CA THR A 97 -17.66 0.25 18.78
C THR A 97 -17.47 -0.31 17.37
N PRO A 98 -17.12 0.53 16.38
CA PRO A 98 -16.90 0.05 15.02
C PRO A 98 -15.65 -0.84 14.92
N PRO A 99 -15.66 -1.84 14.03
CA PRO A 99 -14.46 -2.63 13.72
C PRO A 99 -13.45 -1.74 12.98
N LEU A 100 -12.49 -1.18 13.73
CA LEU A 100 -11.55 -0.17 13.20
C LEU A 100 -10.74 -0.67 12.00
N ASP A 101 -10.41 -1.95 11.97
CA ASP A 101 -9.63 -2.53 10.88
C ASP A 101 -10.42 -2.56 9.57
N GLU A 102 -11.68 -2.99 9.64
CA GLU A 102 -12.60 -2.98 8.49
C GLU A 102 -12.95 -1.56 8.07
N LEU A 103 -13.12 -0.64 9.03
CA LEU A 103 -13.34 0.77 8.77
C LEU A 103 -12.16 1.36 7.98
N TYR A 104 -10.93 1.08 8.41
CA TYR A 104 -9.74 1.56 7.71
C TYR A 104 -9.67 1.05 6.27
N VAL A 105 -9.82 -0.26 6.06
CA VAL A 105 -9.73 -0.85 4.71
C VAL A 105 -10.84 -0.32 3.80
N ASN A 106 -12.07 -0.17 4.31
CA ASN A 106 -13.17 0.38 3.52
C ASN A 106 -13.04 1.89 3.25
N ALA A 107 -12.25 2.61 4.04
CA ALA A 107 -11.94 4.03 3.82
C ALA A 107 -10.80 4.25 2.80
N LEU A 108 -10.04 3.21 2.43
CA LEU A 108 -8.98 3.32 1.42
C LEU A 108 -9.55 3.74 0.05
N PRO A 109 -8.75 4.41 -0.80
CA PRO A 109 -9.22 4.87 -2.10
C PRO A 109 -9.70 3.72 -2.97
N ARG A 110 -10.84 3.91 -3.64
CA ARG A 110 -11.38 2.92 -4.58
C ARG A 110 -10.58 2.84 -5.88
N TYR A 111 -9.92 3.92 -6.25
CA TYR A 111 -9.06 3.99 -7.41
C TYR A 111 -7.75 4.69 -7.04
N VAL A 112 -6.67 4.22 -7.63
CA VAL A 112 -5.34 4.83 -7.52
C VAL A 112 -4.89 5.14 -8.94
N ASP A 113 -4.45 6.37 -9.17
CA ASP A 113 -3.92 6.77 -10.47
C ASP A 113 -2.46 6.33 -10.60
N LEU A 114 -2.29 5.09 -11.05
CA LEU A 114 -0.98 4.50 -11.36
C LEU A 114 -0.91 4.13 -12.84
N PRO A 115 0.29 4.15 -13.43
CA PRO A 115 0.53 3.64 -14.79
C PRO A 115 0.05 2.20 -15.02
N LEU A 116 -0.20 1.44 -13.95
CA LEU A 116 -0.81 0.12 -14.00
C LEU A 116 -2.17 0.09 -14.72
N TYR A 117 -2.93 1.18 -14.63
CA TYR A 117 -4.28 1.33 -15.19
C TYR A 117 -4.32 2.15 -16.48
N TRP A 118 -3.17 2.61 -16.96
CA TRP A 118 -3.12 3.49 -18.11
C TRP A 118 -3.41 2.73 -19.40
N ASN A 119 -4.16 3.38 -20.29
CA ASN A 119 -4.39 2.92 -21.65
C ASN A 119 -3.24 3.36 -22.59
N ASP A 120 -3.26 2.86 -23.83
CA ASP A 120 -2.21 3.14 -24.81
C ASP A 120 -2.05 4.65 -25.10
N LYS A 121 -3.15 5.43 -25.11
CA LYS A 121 -3.09 6.89 -25.32
C LYS A 121 -2.34 7.61 -24.21
N GLN A 122 -2.55 7.22 -22.95
CA GLN A 122 -1.81 7.78 -21.82
C GLN A 122 -0.32 7.44 -21.91
N PHE A 123 0.03 6.26 -22.45
CA PHE A 123 1.44 5.91 -22.70
C PHE A 123 2.04 6.63 -23.92
N GLU A 124 1.23 7.02 -24.90
CA GLU A 124 1.69 7.84 -26.04
C GLU A 124 2.15 9.22 -25.59
N GLU A 125 1.64 9.76 -24.48
CA GLU A 125 2.13 11.02 -23.91
C GLU A 125 3.59 10.92 -23.43
N LEU A 126 4.09 9.71 -23.20
CA LEU A 126 5.49 9.44 -22.84
C LEU A 126 6.41 9.14 -24.05
N GLN A 127 6.03 9.53 -25.26
CA GLN A 127 6.83 9.29 -26.48
C GLN A 127 8.29 9.78 -26.37
N GLY A 128 8.55 10.85 -25.61
CA GLY A 128 9.91 11.36 -25.37
C GLY A 128 10.69 10.66 -24.24
N CYS A 129 10.09 9.69 -23.55
CA CYS A 129 10.64 9.00 -22.38
C CYS A 129 10.51 7.47 -22.55
N GLU A 130 11.16 6.92 -23.58
CA GLU A 130 10.98 5.52 -23.97
C GLU A 130 11.29 4.52 -22.85
N GLU A 131 12.36 4.73 -22.09
CA GLU A 131 12.74 3.83 -21.00
C GLU A 131 11.70 3.83 -19.87
N ALA A 132 11.21 5.01 -19.49
CA ALA A 132 10.17 5.15 -18.48
C ALA A 132 8.86 4.49 -18.94
N ARG A 133 8.46 4.74 -20.20
CA ARG A 133 7.29 4.09 -20.81
C ARG A 133 7.41 2.57 -20.79
N ARG A 134 8.56 2.02 -21.20
CA ARG A 134 8.81 0.56 -21.19
C ARG A 134 8.76 -0.01 -19.77
N ALA A 135 9.38 0.66 -18.81
CA ALA A 135 9.38 0.23 -17.41
C ALA A 135 7.96 0.21 -16.82
N MET A 136 7.15 1.24 -17.08
CA MET A 136 5.77 1.32 -16.61
C MET A 136 4.88 0.23 -17.25
N GLN A 137 4.97 0.04 -18.57
CA GLN A 137 4.23 -1.01 -19.28
C GLN A 137 4.60 -2.43 -18.82
N HIS A 138 5.84 -2.63 -18.35
CA HIS A 138 6.29 -3.90 -17.80
C HIS A 138 5.58 -4.25 -16.47
N GLY A 139 5.25 -3.25 -15.65
CA GLY A 139 4.57 -3.45 -14.36
C GLY A 139 3.20 -4.13 -14.48
N ALA A 140 2.35 -3.68 -15.41
CA ALA A 140 1.01 -4.27 -15.62
C ALA A 140 1.05 -5.73 -16.08
N ARG A 141 1.99 -6.04 -16.99
CA ARG A 141 2.21 -7.41 -17.46
C ARG A 141 2.73 -8.29 -16.34
N PHE A 142 3.67 -7.76 -15.55
CA PHE A 142 4.23 -8.45 -14.39
C PHE A 142 3.14 -8.87 -13.40
N TYR A 143 2.34 -7.93 -12.88
CA TYR A 143 1.31 -8.28 -11.88
C TYR A 143 0.20 -9.17 -12.45
N SER A 144 -0.08 -9.10 -13.76
CA SER A 144 -0.97 -10.04 -14.43
C SER A 144 -0.42 -11.48 -14.41
N GLN A 145 0.87 -11.65 -14.66
CA GLN A 145 1.54 -12.95 -14.61
C GLN A 145 1.61 -13.49 -13.18
N VAL A 146 1.92 -12.63 -12.21
CA VAL A 146 1.91 -12.98 -10.78
C VAL A 146 0.53 -13.48 -10.35
N TYR A 147 -0.54 -12.75 -10.70
CA TYR A 147 -1.90 -13.16 -10.37
C TYR A 147 -2.22 -14.55 -10.97
N LYS A 148 -1.93 -14.75 -12.26
CA LYS A 148 -2.16 -16.05 -12.92
C LYS A 148 -1.38 -17.18 -12.27
N HIS A 149 -0.16 -16.93 -11.81
CA HIS A 149 0.67 -17.93 -11.12
C HIS A 149 0.09 -18.28 -9.74
N LEU A 150 -0.30 -17.27 -8.95
CA LEU A 150 -0.77 -17.46 -7.58
C LEU A 150 -2.20 -18.01 -7.51
N PHE A 151 -3.07 -17.58 -8.42
CA PHE A 151 -4.52 -17.79 -8.32
C PHE A 151 -5.13 -18.51 -9.52
N GLY A 152 -4.41 -18.65 -10.63
CA GLY A 152 -4.94 -19.22 -11.87
C GLY A 152 -5.84 -18.23 -12.63
N THR A 153 -6.72 -18.75 -13.48
CA THR A 153 -7.58 -17.95 -14.37
C THR A 153 -8.99 -17.69 -13.84
N ASN A 154 -9.50 -18.51 -12.91
CA ASN A 154 -10.90 -18.46 -12.43
C ASN A 154 -10.98 -18.55 -10.89
N ASN A 155 -10.11 -17.83 -10.18
CA ASN A 155 -10.20 -17.78 -8.73
C ASN A 155 -11.44 -16.98 -8.30
N GLN A 156 -12.34 -17.63 -7.56
CA GLN A 156 -13.57 -17.00 -7.05
C GLN A 156 -13.35 -16.29 -5.70
N PHE A 157 -12.22 -16.52 -5.05
CA PHE A 157 -11.92 -15.99 -3.72
C PHE A 157 -11.17 -14.66 -3.77
N VAL A 158 -10.18 -14.54 -4.66
CA VAL A 158 -9.46 -13.30 -4.95
C VAL A 158 -9.56 -13.06 -6.45
N ASN A 159 -10.38 -12.09 -6.86
CA ASN A 159 -10.48 -11.72 -8.27
C ASN A 159 -9.30 -10.81 -8.70
N GLN A 160 -9.06 -10.73 -10.01
CA GLN A 160 -7.90 -10.01 -10.55
C GLN A 160 -7.97 -8.51 -10.30
N GLU A 161 -9.14 -7.91 -10.37
CA GLU A 161 -9.33 -6.48 -10.15
C GLU A 161 -9.00 -6.09 -8.70
N ALA A 162 -9.50 -6.86 -7.73
CA ALA A 162 -9.21 -6.69 -6.32
C ALA A 162 -7.72 -6.87 -6.01
N PHE A 163 -7.07 -7.86 -6.65
CA PHE A 163 -5.62 -8.03 -6.54
C PHE A 163 -4.85 -6.82 -7.06
N PHE A 164 -5.21 -6.29 -8.23
CA PHE A 164 -4.58 -5.09 -8.80
C PHE A 164 -4.81 -3.87 -7.92
N TRP A 165 -6.02 -3.71 -7.37
CA TRP A 165 -6.35 -2.66 -6.43
C TRP A 165 -5.46 -2.73 -5.17
N ALA A 166 -5.30 -3.91 -4.57
CA ALA A 166 -4.52 -4.06 -3.34
C ALA A 166 -3.04 -3.70 -3.57
N ILE A 167 -2.46 -4.20 -4.66
CA ILE A 167 -1.09 -3.86 -5.04
C ILE A 167 -0.93 -2.36 -5.32
N SER A 168 -1.86 -1.76 -6.05
CA SER A 168 -1.83 -0.32 -6.36
C SER A 168 -1.94 0.54 -5.11
N THR A 169 -2.79 0.14 -4.16
CA THR A 169 -2.92 0.80 -2.87
C THR A 169 -1.62 0.74 -2.09
N LEU A 170 -0.98 -0.44 -2.02
CA LEU A 170 0.32 -0.59 -1.36
C LEU A 170 1.43 0.22 -2.03
N MET A 171 1.48 0.26 -3.36
CA MET A 171 2.44 1.09 -4.10
C MET A 171 2.27 2.58 -3.82
N SER A 172 1.05 3.03 -3.55
CA SER A 172 0.76 4.44 -3.29
C SER A 172 0.87 4.85 -1.82
N ARG A 173 0.71 3.92 -0.88
CA ARG A 173 0.44 4.24 0.53
C ARG A 173 1.30 3.51 1.55
N ALA A 174 1.85 2.34 1.20
CA ALA A 174 2.62 1.57 2.16
C ALA A 174 3.92 2.31 2.51
N THR A 175 4.24 2.34 3.80
CA THR A 175 5.57 2.75 4.23
C THR A 175 6.58 1.70 3.84
N SER A 176 7.74 2.14 3.38
CA SER A 176 8.86 1.27 3.05
C SER A 176 10.17 2.03 3.27
N GLY A 177 11.21 1.34 3.71
CA GLY A 177 12.49 1.98 3.97
C GLY A 177 13.45 1.11 4.77
N GLN A 178 14.70 1.54 4.86
CA GLN A 178 15.70 0.89 5.70
C GLN A 178 15.26 0.96 7.16
N ASN A 179 15.10 -0.20 7.81
CA ASN A 179 14.59 -0.36 9.18
C ASN A 179 13.14 0.10 9.40
N GLN A 180 12.31 0.15 8.34
CA GLN A 180 10.88 0.40 8.45
C GLN A 180 10.10 -0.83 7.98
N PRO A 181 9.04 -1.25 8.70
CA PRO A 181 8.18 -2.33 8.24
C PRO A 181 7.50 -1.91 6.93
N PHE A 182 7.36 -2.87 6.02
CA PHE A 182 6.47 -2.71 4.88
C PHE A 182 5.03 -2.83 5.38
N ALA A 183 4.36 -1.70 5.60
CA ALA A 183 3.07 -1.66 6.27
C ALA A 183 2.21 -0.51 5.76
N LEU A 184 0.90 -0.68 5.89
CA LEU A 184 -0.03 0.45 5.89
C LEU A 184 -0.19 0.91 7.34
N ILE A 185 -0.12 2.23 7.55
CA ILE A 185 -0.31 2.82 8.86
C ILE A 185 -1.62 3.59 8.79
N PRO A 186 -2.70 3.10 9.42
CA PRO A 186 -3.98 3.79 9.42
C PRO A 186 -3.83 5.25 9.82
N PHE A 187 -4.57 6.14 9.15
CA PHE A 187 -4.52 7.60 9.29
C PHE A 187 -3.26 8.27 8.75
N PHE A 188 -2.07 7.69 8.97
CA PHE A 188 -0.81 8.26 8.46
C PHE A 188 -0.77 8.34 6.94
N ASP A 189 -1.30 7.33 6.27
CA ASP A 189 -1.34 7.25 4.81
C ASP A 189 -2.27 8.28 4.14
N TRP A 190 -2.98 9.11 4.91
CA TRP A 190 -3.71 10.29 4.42
C TRP A 190 -2.87 11.57 4.36
N PHE A 191 -1.65 11.57 4.88
CA PHE A 191 -0.73 12.68 4.69
C PHE A 191 -0.20 12.67 3.26
N ASN A 192 -0.53 13.71 2.50
CA ASN A 192 -0.04 13.88 1.15
C ASN A 192 1.45 14.26 1.13
N HIS A 193 2.15 13.89 0.06
CA HIS A 193 3.51 14.34 -0.17
C HIS A 193 3.56 15.82 -0.57
N ALA A 194 4.57 16.54 -0.10
CA ALA A 194 4.87 17.90 -0.51
C ALA A 194 6.38 18.02 -0.70
N ASP A 195 6.82 18.73 -1.75
CA ASP A 195 8.23 18.85 -2.15
C ASP A 195 9.11 19.43 -1.04
N ASN A 196 8.53 20.22 -0.13
CA ASN A 196 9.22 20.86 1.00
C ASN A 196 9.08 20.10 2.33
N GLY A 197 8.51 18.89 2.31
CA GLY A 197 8.41 17.94 3.44
C GLY A 197 8.38 18.55 4.84
N TYR A 198 7.21 19.02 5.29
CA TYR A 198 7.05 19.59 6.64
C TYR A 198 6.87 18.55 7.75
N ALA A 199 6.63 17.28 7.41
CA ALA A 199 6.42 16.20 8.37
C ALA A 199 7.33 15.01 8.07
N MET A 200 7.98 14.47 9.10
CA MET A 200 8.88 13.33 9.02
C MET A 200 8.36 12.19 9.89
N LEU A 201 8.33 10.99 9.29
CA LEU A 201 8.05 9.75 10.00
C LEU A 201 9.30 9.25 10.72
N ARG A 202 9.19 8.95 12.02
CA ARG A 202 10.21 8.27 12.82
C ARG A 202 9.67 6.96 13.38
N PHE A 203 10.37 5.86 13.14
CA PHE A 203 10.04 4.55 13.66
C PHE A 203 10.81 4.25 14.96
N CYS A 204 10.16 4.53 16.09
CA CYS A 204 10.39 3.87 17.40
C CYS A 204 9.06 3.33 17.99
N SER A 205 7.97 3.89 17.46
CA SER A 205 6.54 3.59 17.44
C SER A 205 6.07 4.56 16.34
N ALA A 206 5.26 4.20 15.34
CA ALA A 206 5.04 5.07 14.17
C ALA A 206 4.67 6.52 14.54
N LEU A 207 5.66 7.41 14.53
CA LEU A 207 5.63 8.74 15.14
C LEU A 207 5.82 9.78 14.04
N ILE A 208 4.93 10.75 13.93
CA ILE A 208 5.12 11.88 13.02
C ILE A 208 5.55 13.10 13.81
N ILE A 209 6.73 13.64 13.46
CA ILE A 209 7.19 14.94 13.95
C ILE A 209 7.23 15.90 12.77
N ILE A 210 6.65 17.09 12.93
CA ILE A 210 6.81 18.18 11.95
C ILE A 210 8.26 18.67 12.00
N SER A 211 9.02 18.44 10.92
CA SER A 211 10.41 18.92 10.80
C SER A 211 10.60 19.62 9.47
N ASP A 212 11.22 20.80 9.50
CA ASP A 212 11.61 21.53 8.31
C ASP A 212 12.97 21.00 7.80
N LYS A 213 13.04 20.54 6.55
CA LYS A 213 14.33 20.42 5.86
C LYS A 213 14.70 21.82 5.36
N SER A 214 15.43 22.58 6.17
CA SER A 214 16.11 23.76 5.67
C SER A 214 16.97 23.37 4.46
N PRO A 215 16.86 24.06 3.30
CA PRO A 215 17.69 23.76 2.15
C PRO A 215 19.15 24.01 2.53
N SER A 216 19.93 22.94 2.60
CA SER A 216 21.39 23.05 2.64
C SER A 216 21.84 23.52 1.26
N PHE A 217 21.94 24.84 1.09
CA PHE A 217 22.82 25.39 0.07
C PHE A 217 24.24 24.97 0.45
N VAL A 218 24.81 24.08 -0.36
CA VAL A 218 26.25 23.85 -0.38
C VAL A 218 26.86 25.10 -1.01
N GLU A 219 27.67 25.82 -0.24
CA GLU A 219 28.53 26.93 -0.73
C GLU A 219 29.50 26.46 -1.81
#